data_AF-A0A2M7NBN0-F1
#
_entry.id   AF-A0A2M7NBN0-F1
#
_cell.length_a   1.000
_cell.length_b   1.000
_cell.length_c   1.000
_cell.angle_alpha   90.00
_cell.angle_beta   90.00
_cell.angle_gamma   90.00
#
_symmetry.space_group_name_H-M   'P 1'
#
loop_
_entity.id
_entity.type
_entity.pdbx_description
1 polymer ?
#
loop_
_entity_poly.entity_id
_entity_poly.type
_entity_poly.pdbx_seq_one_letter_code
_entity_poly.pdbx_strand_id
1 'polypeptide(L)'
;MKNLLKTFFFIILFLPGYLSFSQNTIIHDIPWHSDTVGMWGSGSTAWSINQIDTLVDFTIGPYSDQYSWVYTMPWPIDDSVGMIFDYGAYASMQLIFEMVGWSGGAVKVNYPTKIQMDFPPNGSFSNGSWVTIPSEYREQDTIVHPTDYDNWDIYADWPDAGKIELFINMDVQAHADLIYSNPSDPFNITWDTLHVFEPININLDTFDIFLVDLVNGEYVIPWVAYHVDPFTGNTIIDSVYFLHDSIGWPLQFPPIFYDLIGISGDISIPDIQNYTKWIENEQRLYTWGNDEYLHINLDIIKFVEM
;
A
#
# COMPACT_ATOMS: atom_id res chain seq x y z
N MET A 1 -63.82 24.70 -67.10
CA MET A 1 -62.94 23.59 -66.64
C MET A 1 -61.45 23.90 -66.73
N LYS A 2 -60.90 24.39 -67.86
CA LYS A 2 -59.45 24.65 -68.00
C LYS A 2 -58.86 25.65 -66.98
N ASN A 3 -59.63 26.65 -66.56
CA ASN A 3 -59.15 27.63 -65.57
C ASN A 3 -59.18 27.10 -64.13
N LEU A 4 -60.17 26.27 -63.78
CA LEU A 4 -60.23 25.58 -62.48
C LEU A 4 -59.07 24.58 -62.30
N LEU A 5 -58.70 23.86 -63.36
CA LEU A 5 -57.56 22.95 -63.32
C LEU A 5 -56.24 23.69 -63.10
N LYS A 6 -56.06 24.86 -63.73
CA LYS A 6 -54.86 25.71 -63.55
C LYS A 6 -54.74 26.26 -62.13
N THR A 7 -55.85 26.71 -61.53
CA THR A 7 -55.87 27.20 -60.15
C THR A 7 -55.59 26.07 -59.16
N PHE A 8 -56.14 24.87 -59.38
CA PHE A 8 -55.88 23.71 -58.53
C PHE A 8 -54.43 23.24 -58.61
N PHE A 9 -53.84 23.25 -59.82
CA PHE A 9 -52.42 22.91 -60.02
C PHE A 9 -51.49 23.94 -59.39
N PHE A 10 -51.85 25.23 -59.41
CA PHE A 10 -51.08 26.28 -58.75
C PHE A 10 -51.09 26.12 -57.23
N ILE A 11 -52.24 25.78 -56.62
CA ILE A 11 -52.35 25.58 -55.17
C ILE A 11 -51.49 24.38 -54.72
N ILE A 12 -51.51 23.27 -55.46
CA ILE A 12 -50.71 22.07 -55.15
C ILE A 12 -49.19 22.33 -55.27
N LEU A 13 -48.76 23.20 -56.18
CA LEU A 13 -47.35 23.57 -56.35
C LEU A 13 -46.79 24.44 -55.22
N PHE A 14 -47.64 25.13 -54.45
CA PHE A 14 -47.24 25.95 -53.29
C PHE A 14 -47.44 25.24 -51.93
N LEU A 15 -48.05 24.06 -51.92
CA LEU A 15 -48.22 23.22 -50.73
C LEU A 15 -46.94 22.53 -50.19
N PRO A 16 -45.85 22.27 -50.95
CA PRO A 16 -44.71 21.50 -50.41
C PRO A 16 -43.87 22.26 -49.37
N GLY A 17 -44.07 23.57 -49.19
CA GLY A 17 -43.22 24.42 -48.35
C GLY A 17 -43.58 24.46 -46.86
N TYR A 18 -44.71 23.89 -46.44
CA TYR A 18 -45.24 24.06 -45.08
C TYR A 18 -45.10 22.84 -44.14
N LEU A 19 -44.44 21.76 -44.57
CA LEU A 19 -44.37 20.52 -43.79
C LEU A 19 -42.98 20.12 -43.31
N SER A 20 -41.98 21.00 -43.38
CA SER A 20 -40.69 20.77 -42.76
C SER A 20 -40.54 21.64 -41.52
N PHE A 21 -41.10 21.19 -40.40
CA PHE A 21 -40.65 21.68 -39.10
C PHE A 21 -39.32 20.99 -38.80
N SER A 22 -38.23 21.76 -38.82
CA SER A 22 -36.94 21.32 -38.29
C SER A 22 -37.10 21.14 -36.79
N GLN A 23 -37.09 19.90 -36.33
CA GLN A 23 -36.94 19.60 -34.91
C GLN A 23 -35.50 19.93 -34.53
N ASN A 24 -35.31 20.85 -33.57
CA ASN A 24 -33.99 21.28 -33.14
C ASN A 24 -33.52 20.33 -32.03
N THR A 25 -33.08 19.15 -32.43
CA THR A 25 -32.44 18.21 -31.52
C THR A 25 -30.97 18.59 -31.36
N ILE A 26 -30.56 18.88 -30.13
CA ILE A 26 -29.16 19.15 -29.77
C ILE A 26 -28.65 17.95 -28.96
N ILE A 27 -27.50 17.43 -29.35
CA ILE A 27 -26.76 16.42 -28.59
C ILE A 27 -25.71 17.15 -27.76
N HIS A 28 -25.70 16.88 -26.46
CA HIS A 28 -24.75 17.48 -25.53
C HIS A 28 -24.08 16.40 -24.69
N ASP A 29 -22.75 16.48 -24.62
CA ASP A 29 -21.96 15.65 -23.73
C ASP A 29 -22.11 16.15 -22.29
N ILE A 30 -22.47 15.27 -21.38
CA ILE A 30 -22.46 15.49 -19.95
C ILE A 30 -21.40 14.57 -19.34
N PRO A 31 -20.43 15.12 -18.59
CA PRO A 31 -19.52 14.28 -17.81
C PRO A 31 -20.33 13.56 -16.74
N TRP A 32 -20.40 12.23 -16.82
CA TRP A 32 -20.99 11.41 -15.78
C TRP A 32 -19.87 10.89 -14.87
N HIS A 33 -20.08 11.01 -13.57
CA HIS A 33 -19.13 10.59 -12.55
C HIS A 33 -19.82 9.67 -11.54
N SER A 34 -19.18 8.54 -11.20
CA SER A 34 -19.54 7.78 -10.01
C SER A 34 -18.71 8.26 -8.82
N ASP A 35 -19.40 8.75 -7.79
CA ASP A 35 -18.74 9.21 -6.57
C ASP A 35 -18.17 8.06 -5.74
N THR A 36 -18.69 6.83 -5.90
CA THR A 36 -18.21 5.66 -5.14
C THR A 36 -18.73 4.35 -5.74
N VAL A 37 -17.83 3.53 -6.29
CA VAL A 37 -18.06 2.09 -6.45
C VAL A 37 -16.98 1.42 -5.59
N GLY A 38 -17.38 0.54 -4.66
CA GLY A 38 -16.39 -0.27 -3.95
C GLY A 38 -15.53 -1.01 -4.98
N MET A 39 -14.22 -1.17 -4.71
CA MET A 39 -13.26 -1.65 -5.73
C MET A 39 -13.65 -3.00 -6.40
N TRP A 40 -14.60 -3.74 -5.83
CA TRP A 40 -15.08 -5.04 -6.31
C TRP A 40 -16.59 -5.10 -6.64
N GLY A 41 -17.24 -3.95 -6.86
CA GLY A 41 -18.59 -3.87 -7.45
C GLY A 41 -19.66 -3.23 -6.58
N SER A 42 -20.89 -3.16 -7.12
CA SER A 42 -22.04 -2.52 -6.47
C SER A 42 -22.46 -3.28 -5.21
N GLY A 43 -22.23 -2.71 -4.04
CA GLY A 43 -22.52 -3.32 -2.74
C GLY A 43 -21.29 -3.81 -1.97
N SER A 44 -20.08 -3.69 -2.53
CA SER A 44 -18.83 -3.95 -1.83
C SER A 44 -18.60 -2.88 -0.74
N THR A 45 -18.80 -3.27 0.53
CA THR A 45 -18.31 -2.51 1.69
C THR A 45 -16.91 -3.03 2.03
N ALA A 46 -15.92 -2.15 1.94
CA ALA A 46 -14.52 -2.36 2.34
C ALA A 46 -13.78 -3.51 1.63
N TRP A 47 -12.77 -3.13 0.84
CA TRP A 47 -11.64 -4.00 0.54
C TRP A 47 -10.93 -4.36 1.85
N SER A 48 -10.67 -5.64 2.11
CA SER A 48 -9.82 -6.09 3.21
C SER A 48 -8.72 -7.00 2.68
N ILE A 49 -7.47 -6.53 2.74
CA ILE A 49 -6.30 -7.41 2.69
C ILE A 49 -5.89 -7.69 4.12
N ASN A 50 -5.78 -8.98 4.44
CA ASN A 50 -5.17 -9.48 5.65
C ASN A 50 -4.15 -10.54 5.23
N GLN A 51 -2.89 -10.16 5.22
CA GLN A 51 -1.76 -11.01 4.87
C GLN A 51 -0.72 -10.86 5.96
N ILE A 52 -0.24 -11.99 6.47
CA ILE A 52 0.84 -12.05 7.45
C ILE A 52 1.75 -13.15 6.97
N ASP A 53 2.96 -12.76 6.55
CA ASP A 53 3.96 -13.68 6.04
C ASP A 53 5.22 -13.61 6.90
N THR A 54 5.62 -14.77 7.43
CA THR A 54 6.95 -14.92 8.02
C THR A 54 7.94 -15.18 6.89
N LEU A 55 8.77 -14.17 6.60
CA LEU A 55 9.74 -14.21 5.51
C LEU A 55 11.00 -14.98 5.91
N VAL A 56 11.43 -14.82 7.16
CA VAL A 56 12.56 -15.52 7.75
C VAL A 56 12.16 -15.96 9.14
N ASP A 57 12.50 -17.20 9.49
CA ASP A 57 12.35 -17.73 10.84
C ASP A 57 13.53 -18.66 11.11
N PHE A 58 14.37 -18.29 12.06
CA PHE A 58 15.42 -19.19 12.52
C PHE A 58 15.57 -19.13 14.03
N THR A 59 15.98 -20.27 14.58
CA THR A 59 16.38 -20.41 15.96
C THR A 59 17.65 -21.25 16.04
N ILE A 60 18.60 -20.79 16.82
CA ILE A 60 19.88 -21.44 17.08
C ILE A 60 20.01 -21.60 18.60
N GLY A 61 20.31 -22.82 19.03
CA GLY A 61 20.37 -23.17 20.45
C GLY A 61 18.99 -23.59 21.02
N PRO A 62 18.81 -23.55 22.35
CA PRO A 62 19.82 -23.18 23.33
C PRO A 62 20.98 -24.18 23.35
N TYR A 63 22.19 -23.68 23.25
CA TYR A 63 23.40 -24.41 23.60
C TYR A 63 23.80 -23.93 24.98
N SER A 64 23.89 -24.83 25.95
CA SER A 64 24.42 -24.53 27.27
C SER A 64 25.24 -25.73 27.72
N ASP A 65 26.45 -25.50 28.17
CA ASP A 65 27.29 -26.55 28.70
C ASP A 65 28.17 -26.00 29.83
N GLN A 66 28.56 -26.89 30.71
CA GLN A 66 29.30 -26.56 31.91
C GLN A 66 30.45 -27.54 32.08
N TYR A 67 31.67 -27.03 32.13
CA TYR A 67 32.85 -27.82 32.46
C TYR A 67 33.34 -27.48 33.87
N SER A 68 33.49 -28.50 34.70
CA SER A 68 33.74 -28.34 36.13
C SER A 68 35.03 -29.04 36.55
N TRP A 69 35.92 -28.30 37.20
CA TRP A 69 37.06 -28.81 37.95
C TRP A 69 36.91 -28.43 39.42
N VAL A 70 36.07 -29.19 40.12
CA VAL A 70 35.76 -28.98 41.54
C VAL A 70 36.34 -30.11 42.36
N TYR A 71 37.08 -29.74 43.41
CA TYR A 71 37.63 -30.63 44.41
C TYR A 71 36.96 -30.37 45.75
N THR A 72 36.30 -31.39 46.28
CA THR A 72 35.72 -31.35 47.62
C THR A 72 36.78 -31.75 48.65
N MET A 73 37.04 -30.86 49.61
CA MET A 73 37.98 -31.11 50.69
C MET A 73 37.40 -32.11 51.69
N PRO A 74 38.22 -33.06 52.19
CA PRO A 74 37.78 -33.98 53.23
C PRO A 74 37.58 -33.27 54.58
N TRP A 75 36.83 -33.92 55.47
CA TRP A 75 36.61 -33.50 56.85
C TRP A 75 37.92 -33.04 57.55
N PRO A 76 37.92 -31.97 58.37
CA PRO A 76 36.77 -31.25 58.95
C PRO A 76 36.28 -30.03 58.16
N ILE A 77 36.82 -29.76 56.97
CA ILE A 77 36.49 -28.54 56.20
C ILE A 77 35.19 -28.71 55.40
N ASP A 78 34.94 -29.90 54.84
CA ASP A 78 33.69 -30.29 54.10
C ASP A 78 33.17 -29.24 53.11
N ASP A 79 34.11 -28.58 52.41
CA ASP A 79 33.85 -27.48 51.48
C ASP A 79 34.52 -27.78 50.13
N SER A 80 34.12 -27.09 49.06
CA SER A 80 34.59 -27.34 47.69
C SER A 80 35.35 -26.16 47.11
N VAL A 81 36.55 -26.44 46.61
CA VAL A 81 37.36 -25.47 45.84
C VAL A 81 37.45 -25.91 44.40
N GLY A 82 37.49 -24.95 43.50
CA GLY A 82 37.60 -25.27 42.09
C GLY A 82 37.17 -24.14 41.20
N MET A 83 36.96 -24.52 39.95
CA MET A 83 36.47 -23.63 38.92
C MET A 83 35.48 -24.37 38.03
N ILE A 84 34.50 -23.62 37.57
CA ILE A 84 33.46 -24.03 36.67
C ILE A 84 33.49 -23.04 35.52
N PHE A 85 33.61 -23.56 34.31
CA PHE A 85 33.39 -22.80 33.11
C PHE A 85 31.97 -23.08 32.62
N ASP A 86 31.10 -22.09 32.70
CA ASP A 86 29.70 -22.16 32.28
C ASP A 86 29.54 -21.29 31.03
N TYR A 87 28.97 -21.84 29.97
CA TYR A 87 28.77 -21.07 28.74
C TYR A 87 27.48 -21.48 28.05
N GLY A 88 26.86 -20.51 27.41
CA GLY A 88 25.68 -20.76 26.60
C GLY A 88 25.41 -19.70 25.56
N ALA A 89 24.70 -20.11 24.52
CA ALA A 89 24.26 -19.25 23.43
C ALA A 89 22.88 -19.69 22.92
N TYR A 90 22.04 -18.70 22.67
CA TYR A 90 20.73 -18.82 22.08
C TYR A 90 20.49 -17.60 21.17
N ALA A 91 19.93 -17.82 20.00
CA ALA A 91 19.51 -16.73 19.12
C ALA A 91 18.26 -17.16 18.36
N SER A 92 17.26 -16.30 18.31
CA SER A 92 16.06 -16.46 17.51
C SER A 92 15.78 -15.16 16.78
N MET A 93 15.42 -15.26 15.51
CA MET A 93 15.06 -14.10 14.69
C MET A 93 13.92 -14.46 13.75
N GLN A 94 12.92 -13.59 13.70
CA GLN A 94 11.81 -13.68 12.77
C GLN A 94 11.66 -12.36 12.02
N LEU A 95 11.66 -12.41 10.69
CA LEU A 95 11.27 -11.27 9.86
C LEU A 95 9.84 -11.49 9.41
N ILE A 96 8.94 -10.60 9.80
CA ILE A 96 7.52 -10.72 9.55
C ILE A 96 7.05 -9.51 8.76
N PHE A 97 6.33 -9.80 7.68
CA PHE A 97 5.62 -8.82 6.90
C PHE A 97 4.12 -8.96 7.18
N GLU A 98 3.45 -7.87 7.50
CA GLU A 98 2.00 -7.86 7.66
C GLU A 98 1.31 -6.70 6.94
N MET A 99 0.14 -7.01 6.38
CA MET A 99 -0.82 -6.08 5.80
C MET A 99 -2.19 -6.44 6.33
N VAL A 100 -2.74 -5.67 7.26
CA VAL A 100 -3.99 -6.03 7.96
C VAL A 100 -4.91 -4.84 8.16
N GLY A 101 -6.20 -5.11 8.35
CA GLY A 101 -7.17 -4.09 8.78
C GLY A 101 -7.51 -3.05 7.70
N TRP A 102 -7.14 -3.32 6.45
CA TRP A 102 -7.39 -2.43 5.35
C TRP A 102 -8.90 -2.25 5.11
N SER A 103 -9.37 -1.01 4.95
CA SER A 103 -10.79 -0.68 4.69
C SER A 103 -10.98 0.73 4.09
N GLY A 104 -12.08 0.96 3.37
CA GLY A 104 -12.47 2.30 2.89
C GLY A 104 -11.93 2.75 1.53
N GLY A 105 -11.19 1.88 0.81
CA GLY A 105 -10.74 2.16 -0.56
C GLY A 105 -11.90 2.19 -1.56
N ALA A 106 -11.78 3.00 -2.62
CA ALA A 106 -12.82 3.18 -3.63
C ALA A 106 -12.26 3.20 -5.05
N VAL A 107 -13.08 2.77 -6.02
CA VAL A 107 -12.84 3.05 -7.45
C VAL A 107 -13.92 4.01 -7.94
N LYS A 108 -13.48 5.10 -8.55
CA LYS A 108 -14.35 6.09 -9.20
C LYS A 108 -14.19 5.97 -10.69
N VAL A 109 -15.29 6.11 -11.43
CA VAL A 109 -15.28 6.08 -12.90
C VAL A 109 -15.88 7.38 -13.40
N ASN A 110 -15.22 8.00 -14.36
CA ASN A 110 -15.70 9.15 -15.08
C ASN A 110 -15.78 8.78 -16.56
N TYR A 111 -16.96 8.97 -17.17
CA TYR A 111 -17.14 8.76 -18.60
C TYR A 111 -18.15 9.76 -19.19
N PRO A 112 -17.95 10.21 -20.44
CA PRO A 112 -18.92 11.06 -21.10
C PRO A 112 -20.21 10.27 -21.39
N THR A 113 -21.34 10.86 -20.99
CA THR A 113 -22.68 10.40 -21.40
C THR A 113 -23.30 11.49 -22.26
N LYS A 114 -24.04 11.12 -23.30
CA LYS A 114 -24.74 12.09 -24.14
C LYS A 114 -26.21 12.17 -23.75
N ILE A 115 -26.70 13.41 -23.67
CA ILE A 115 -28.14 13.67 -23.59
C ILE A 115 -28.62 14.25 -24.91
N GLN A 116 -29.83 13.84 -25.27
CA GLN A 116 -30.57 14.45 -26.35
C GLN A 116 -31.52 15.49 -25.76
N MET A 117 -31.40 16.74 -26.22
CA MET A 117 -32.31 17.82 -25.88
C MET A 117 -33.15 18.18 -27.08
N ASP A 118 -34.47 18.12 -26.93
CA ASP A 118 -35.40 18.48 -27.99
C ASP A 118 -35.93 19.89 -27.78
N PHE A 119 -35.33 20.84 -28.48
CA PHE A 119 -35.77 22.23 -28.40
C PHE A 119 -37.11 22.41 -29.13
N PRO A 120 -38.04 23.17 -28.54
CA PRO A 120 -39.30 23.46 -29.20
C PRO A 120 -39.06 24.31 -30.45
N PRO A 121 -39.90 24.17 -31.49
CA PRO A 121 -39.67 24.79 -32.79
C PRO A 121 -39.52 26.32 -32.71
N ASN A 122 -38.75 26.89 -33.62
CA ASN A 122 -38.60 28.34 -33.71
C ASN A 122 -39.98 29.03 -33.85
N GLY A 123 -40.26 29.99 -32.97
CA GLY A 123 -41.52 30.75 -32.95
C GLY A 123 -42.66 30.08 -32.17
N SER A 124 -42.44 28.94 -31.52
CA SER A 124 -43.44 28.26 -30.67
C SER A 124 -43.61 28.88 -29.27
N PHE A 125 -42.76 29.84 -28.91
CA PHE A 125 -42.78 30.54 -27.62
C PHE A 125 -42.62 32.05 -27.79
N SER A 126 -43.16 32.80 -26.83
CA SER A 126 -43.09 34.26 -26.81
C SER A 126 -41.87 34.76 -26.03
N ASN A 127 -41.38 35.95 -26.37
CA ASN A 127 -40.26 36.55 -25.65
C ASN A 127 -40.61 36.74 -24.16
N GLY A 128 -39.72 36.30 -23.26
CA GLY A 128 -39.93 36.32 -21.80
C GLY A 128 -40.75 35.15 -21.22
N SER A 129 -41.13 34.16 -22.04
CA SER A 129 -41.83 32.96 -21.54
C SER A 129 -40.83 31.91 -21.05
N TRP A 130 -41.14 31.23 -19.94
CA TRP A 130 -40.43 30.03 -19.52
C TRP A 130 -40.76 28.88 -20.45
N VAL A 131 -39.72 28.19 -20.92
CA VAL A 131 -39.84 27.06 -21.85
C VAL A 131 -39.15 25.86 -21.23
N THR A 132 -39.86 24.73 -21.17
CA THR A 132 -39.29 23.45 -20.74
C THR A 132 -38.68 22.74 -21.93
N ILE A 133 -37.40 22.40 -21.84
CA ILE A 133 -36.70 21.59 -22.84
C ILE A 133 -36.68 20.15 -22.29
N PRO A 134 -37.42 19.21 -22.89
CA PRO A 134 -37.27 17.82 -22.52
C PRO A 134 -35.87 17.33 -22.90
N SER A 135 -35.24 16.63 -21.97
CA SER A 135 -33.95 15.98 -22.16
C SER A 135 -34.08 14.51 -21.77
N GLU A 136 -33.53 13.63 -22.59
CA GLU A 136 -33.46 12.21 -22.29
C GLU A 136 -32.05 11.68 -22.54
N TYR A 137 -31.66 10.68 -21.75
CA TYR A 137 -30.51 9.85 -22.09
C TYR A 137 -30.88 9.08 -23.34
N ARG A 138 -30.07 9.19 -24.39
CA ARG A 138 -30.31 8.41 -25.59
C ARG A 138 -30.07 6.94 -25.25
N GLU A 139 -30.97 6.02 -25.62
CA GLU A 139 -30.78 4.58 -25.37
C GLU A 139 -29.41 4.08 -25.88
N GLN A 140 -28.92 4.67 -26.98
CA GLN A 140 -27.61 4.37 -27.57
C GLN A 140 -26.43 4.94 -26.79
N ASP A 141 -26.66 5.93 -25.92
CA ASP A 141 -25.63 6.58 -25.09
C ASP A 141 -25.70 6.11 -23.61
N THR A 142 -26.66 5.25 -23.25
CA THR A 142 -26.53 4.31 -22.12
C THR A 142 -25.69 3.08 -22.49
N ILE A 143 -25.48 2.87 -23.79
CA ILE A 143 -24.53 1.91 -24.31
C ILE A 143 -23.24 2.67 -24.53
N VAL A 144 -22.24 2.32 -23.76
CA VAL A 144 -20.91 2.89 -23.98
C VAL A 144 -20.36 2.29 -25.26
N HIS A 145 -19.92 3.17 -26.17
CA HIS A 145 -19.26 2.74 -27.38
C HIS A 145 -17.74 2.52 -27.15
N PRO A 146 -17.16 1.43 -27.68
CA PRO A 146 -15.72 1.17 -27.64
C PRO A 146 -14.83 2.27 -28.22
N THR A 147 -15.39 3.23 -28.96
CA THR A 147 -14.66 4.37 -29.51
C THR A 147 -14.49 5.51 -28.51
N ASP A 148 -15.23 5.49 -27.39
CA ASP A 148 -15.21 6.55 -26.38
C ASP A 148 -14.25 6.24 -25.21
N TYR A 149 -13.54 5.10 -25.24
CA TYR A 149 -12.61 4.67 -24.18
C TYR A 149 -11.50 5.69 -23.87
N ASP A 150 -11.11 6.51 -24.84
CA ASP A 150 -10.07 7.53 -24.66
C ASP A 150 -10.52 8.69 -23.74
N ASN A 151 -11.82 8.81 -23.48
CA ASN A 151 -12.40 9.86 -22.62
C ASN A 151 -12.79 9.35 -21.22
N TRP A 152 -12.33 8.15 -20.87
CA TRP A 152 -12.74 7.43 -19.66
C TRP A 152 -11.63 7.44 -18.62
N ASP A 153 -11.89 8.08 -17.49
CA ASP A 153 -10.96 8.08 -16.36
C ASP A 153 -11.45 7.13 -15.27
N ILE A 154 -10.55 6.28 -14.79
CA ILE A 154 -10.78 5.45 -13.61
C ILE A 154 -9.80 5.92 -12.55
N TYR A 155 -10.30 6.26 -11.38
CA TYR A 155 -9.51 6.67 -10.24
C TYR A 155 -9.64 5.63 -9.13
N ALA A 156 -8.58 5.42 -8.38
CA ALA A 156 -8.59 4.64 -7.15
C ALA A 156 -8.20 5.55 -5.98
N ASP A 157 -8.95 5.46 -4.89
CA ASP A 157 -8.62 6.13 -3.64
C ASP A 157 -7.99 5.14 -2.66
N TRP A 158 -6.96 5.59 -1.93
CA TRP A 158 -6.35 4.80 -0.85
C TRP A 158 -7.41 4.47 0.21
N PRO A 159 -7.36 3.26 0.79
CA PRO A 159 -8.13 2.94 1.99
C PRO A 159 -7.82 3.93 3.12
N ASP A 160 -8.82 4.32 3.89
CA ASP A 160 -8.67 5.26 5.02
C ASP A 160 -8.31 4.55 6.32
N ALA A 161 -8.35 3.22 6.33
CA ALA A 161 -7.89 2.37 7.42
C ALA A 161 -7.02 1.24 6.88
N GLY A 162 -6.10 0.76 7.71
CA GLY A 162 -5.19 -0.32 7.38
C GLY A 162 -3.82 -0.11 8.01
N LYS A 163 -3.12 -1.22 8.21
CA LYS A 163 -1.75 -1.27 8.67
C LYS A 163 -0.91 -2.09 7.70
N ILE A 164 0.26 -1.59 7.33
CA ILE A 164 1.32 -2.35 6.70
C ILE A 164 2.61 -2.19 7.51
N GLU A 165 3.26 -3.29 7.79
CA GLU A 165 4.41 -3.33 8.69
C GLU A 165 5.38 -4.42 8.26
N LEU A 166 6.67 -4.11 8.35
CA LEU A 166 7.75 -5.07 8.22
C LEU A 166 8.60 -4.93 9.46
N PHE A 167 8.72 -6.00 10.25
CA PHE A 167 9.40 -5.96 11.53
C PHE A 167 10.23 -7.20 11.79
N ILE A 168 11.25 -7.05 12.63
CA ILE A 168 12.12 -8.12 13.10
C ILE A 168 11.79 -8.38 14.57
N ASN A 169 11.42 -9.61 14.89
CA ASN A 169 11.46 -10.09 16.28
C ASN A 169 12.80 -10.75 16.52
N MET A 170 13.54 -10.33 17.54
CA MET A 170 14.83 -10.92 17.89
C MET A 170 14.92 -11.25 19.38
N ASP A 171 15.50 -12.40 19.69
CA ASP A 171 15.86 -12.81 21.05
C ASP A 171 17.26 -13.41 20.99
N VAL A 172 18.24 -12.79 21.63
CA VAL A 172 19.64 -13.19 21.59
C VAL A 172 20.22 -13.20 22.99
N GLN A 173 20.71 -14.37 23.40
CA GLN A 173 21.32 -14.59 24.70
C GLN A 173 22.66 -15.28 24.52
N ALA A 174 23.72 -14.74 25.10
CA ALA A 174 25.03 -15.39 25.13
C ALA A 174 25.76 -15.04 26.43
N HIS A 175 26.36 -16.04 27.06
CA HIS A 175 27.19 -15.85 28.25
C HIS A 175 28.36 -16.82 28.23
N ALA A 176 29.46 -16.41 28.87
CA ALA A 176 30.56 -17.29 29.22
C ALA A 176 31.14 -16.80 30.54
N ASP A 177 31.03 -17.64 31.56
CA ASP A 177 31.31 -17.32 32.94
C ASP A 177 32.34 -18.30 33.49
N LEU A 178 33.34 -17.75 34.18
CA LEU A 178 34.24 -18.51 35.03
C LEU A 178 33.77 -18.34 36.48
N ILE A 179 33.11 -19.37 37.00
CA ILE A 179 32.67 -19.43 38.39
C ILE A 179 33.79 -20.11 39.20
N TYR A 180 34.40 -19.42 40.15
CA TYR A 180 35.57 -19.91 40.86
C TYR A 180 35.41 -19.78 42.37
N SER A 181 36.00 -20.71 43.11
CA SER A 181 36.06 -20.63 44.57
C SER A 181 37.02 -19.50 44.97
N ASN A 182 36.51 -18.50 45.67
CA ASN A 182 37.29 -17.40 46.22
C ASN A 182 38.04 -17.89 47.48
N PRO A 183 39.39 -17.91 47.47
CA PRO A 183 40.17 -18.42 48.59
C PRO A 183 40.42 -17.37 49.69
N SER A 184 39.66 -16.28 49.72
CA SER A 184 39.86 -15.17 50.67
C SER A 184 39.63 -15.56 52.13
N ASP A 185 38.81 -16.56 52.42
CA ASP A 185 38.65 -17.17 53.74
C ASP A 185 38.86 -18.70 53.67
N PRO A 186 39.89 -19.26 54.32
CA PRO A 186 40.17 -20.70 54.31
C PRO A 186 39.15 -21.55 55.11
N PHE A 187 38.22 -20.93 55.83
CA PHE A 187 37.18 -21.61 56.61
C PHE A 187 35.75 -21.36 56.11
N ASN A 188 35.60 -20.54 55.06
CA ASN A 188 34.31 -20.23 54.45
C ASN A 188 34.50 -19.91 52.98
N ILE A 189 34.53 -20.94 52.12
CA ILE A 189 34.78 -20.74 50.70
C ILE A 189 33.50 -20.23 50.04
N THR A 190 33.58 -19.02 49.50
CA THR A 190 32.52 -18.43 48.69
C THR A 190 32.83 -18.60 47.21
N TRP A 191 31.81 -18.74 46.37
CA TRP A 191 31.98 -18.76 44.92
C TRP A 191 31.77 -17.35 44.36
N ASP A 192 32.61 -17.00 43.39
CA ASP A 192 32.54 -15.74 42.68
C ASP A 192 32.49 -16.01 41.17
N THR A 193 31.91 -15.08 40.42
CA THR A 193 31.70 -15.23 38.97
C THR A 193 32.46 -14.15 38.25
N LEU A 194 33.36 -14.57 37.36
CA LEU A 194 34.01 -13.70 36.40
C LEU A 194 33.37 -13.90 35.03
N HIS A 195 32.68 -12.88 34.53
CA HIS A 195 32.22 -12.84 33.15
C HIS A 195 33.44 -12.77 32.22
N VAL A 196 33.63 -13.78 31.37
CA VAL A 196 34.71 -13.79 30.37
C VAL A 196 34.46 -12.71 29.32
N PHE A 197 33.18 -12.47 29.01
CA PHE A 197 32.68 -11.28 28.33
C PHE A 197 31.34 -10.89 28.96
N GLU A 198 30.96 -9.63 28.84
CA GLU A 198 29.67 -9.14 29.35
C GLU A 198 28.51 -9.94 28.74
N PRO A 199 27.63 -10.56 29.53
CA PRO A 199 26.55 -11.38 29.00
C PRO A 199 25.67 -10.55 28.07
N ILE A 200 25.47 -11.08 26.86
CA ILE A 200 24.56 -10.51 25.88
C ILE A 200 23.17 -11.04 26.22
N ASN A 201 22.23 -10.14 26.49
CA ASN A 201 20.84 -10.49 26.68
C ASN A 201 19.95 -9.43 26.03
N ILE A 202 19.59 -9.69 24.78
CA ILE A 202 18.53 -9.01 24.06
C ILE A 202 17.31 -9.91 24.22
N ASN A 203 16.46 -9.62 25.19
CA ASN A 203 15.17 -10.31 25.32
C ASN A 203 14.36 -10.12 24.04
N LEU A 204 13.33 -10.96 23.82
CA LEU A 204 12.41 -10.82 22.69
C LEU A 204 11.98 -9.35 22.51
N ASP A 205 12.55 -8.73 21.49
CA ASP A 205 12.34 -7.34 21.13
C ASP A 205 11.88 -7.26 19.68
N THR A 206 11.02 -6.28 19.40
CA THR A 206 10.46 -6.04 18.08
C THR A 206 11.03 -4.76 17.53
N PHE A 207 11.64 -4.86 16.34
CA PHE A 207 12.20 -3.74 15.63
C PHE A 207 11.47 -3.52 14.31
N ASP A 208 10.82 -2.37 14.15
CA ASP A 208 10.13 -2.03 12.92
C ASP A 208 11.13 -1.56 11.87
N ILE A 209 11.22 -2.31 10.77
CA ILE A 209 11.94 -1.87 9.57
C ILE A 209 11.16 -0.73 8.93
N PHE A 210 9.84 -0.91 8.78
CA PHE A 210 8.91 0.19 8.53
C PHE A 210 7.51 -0.14 9.03
N LEU A 211 6.76 0.91 9.36
CA LEU A 211 5.36 0.86 9.78
C LEU A 211 4.58 1.97 9.09
N VAL A 212 3.40 1.63 8.58
CA VAL A 212 2.37 2.58 8.17
C VAL A 212 1.05 2.10 8.77
N ASP A 213 0.59 2.79 9.81
CA ASP A 213 -0.70 2.57 10.45
C ASP A 213 -1.60 3.80 10.25
N LEU A 214 -2.55 3.67 9.32
CA LEU A 214 -3.46 4.75 8.96
C LEU A 214 -4.49 5.03 10.04
N VAL A 215 -4.81 4.03 10.86
CA VAL A 215 -5.83 4.14 11.92
C VAL A 215 -5.28 4.95 13.09
N ASN A 216 -4.03 4.67 13.45
CA ASN A 216 -3.35 5.37 14.55
C ASN A 216 -2.59 6.62 14.08
N GLY A 217 -2.43 6.82 12.77
CA GLY A 217 -1.65 7.92 12.19
C GLY A 217 -0.16 7.78 12.50
N GLU A 218 0.32 6.54 12.64
CA GLU A 218 1.68 6.22 12.99
C GLU A 218 2.45 5.80 11.75
N TYR A 219 3.64 6.38 11.61
CA TYR A 219 4.54 6.12 10.49
C TYR A 219 5.93 5.88 11.09
N VAL A 220 6.62 4.84 10.62
CA VAL A 220 8.03 4.61 10.92
C VAL A 220 8.67 4.26 9.59
N ILE A 221 9.37 5.21 8.98
CA ILE A 221 9.92 5.04 7.63
C ILE A 221 11.40 5.38 7.64
N PRO A 222 12.30 4.44 7.29
CA PRO A 222 13.73 4.67 7.31
C PRO A 222 14.13 5.70 6.25
N TRP A 223 14.97 6.65 6.65
CA TRP A 223 15.50 7.69 5.78
C TRP A 223 17.00 7.89 5.99
N VAL A 224 17.70 8.09 4.89
CA VAL A 224 19.15 8.33 4.88
C VAL A 224 19.44 9.71 4.32
N ALA A 225 20.07 10.57 5.11
CA ALA A 225 20.74 11.75 4.61
C ALA A 225 22.14 11.34 4.13
N TYR A 226 22.48 11.70 2.90
CA TYR A 226 23.77 11.41 2.30
C TYR A 226 24.18 12.52 1.34
N HIS A 227 25.47 12.61 1.08
CA HIS A 227 26.04 13.45 0.03
C HIS A 227 27.08 12.68 -0.78
N VAL A 228 27.43 13.20 -1.95
CA VAL A 228 28.54 12.67 -2.75
C VAL A 228 29.77 13.52 -2.46
N ASP A 229 30.84 12.88 -2.01
CA ASP A 229 32.13 13.53 -1.82
C ASP A 229 32.64 14.08 -3.17
N PRO A 230 32.86 15.39 -3.29
CA PRO A 230 33.28 16.01 -4.55
C PRO A 230 34.70 15.61 -5.00
N PHE A 231 35.52 15.04 -4.12
CA PHE A 231 36.90 14.65 -4.41
C PHE A 231 37.04 13.17 -4.76
N THR A 232 36.31 12.30 -4.04
CA THR A 232 36.39 10.84 -4.26
C THR A 232 35.28 10.32 -5.16
N GLY A 233 34.18 11.06 -5.32
CA GLY A 233 32.98 10.62 -6.02
C GLY A 233 32.18 9.57 -5.26
N ASN A 234 32.57 9.26 -4.02
CA ASN A 234 31.89 8.27 -3.19
C ASN A 234 30.68 8.89 -2.48
N THR A 235 29.62 8.10 -2.33
CA THR A 235 28.49 8.47 -1.47
C THR A 235 28.88 8.30 0.00
N ILE A 236 28.70 9.35 0.79
CA ILE A 236 28.93 9.36 2.24
C ILE A 236 27.57 9.50 2.93
N ILE A 237 27.31 8.63 3.90
CA ILE A 237 26.14 8.71 4.78
C ILE A 237 26.40 9.81 5.82
N ASP A 238 25.51 10.79 5.88
CA ASP A 238 25.54 11.84 6.90
C ASP A 238 24.80 11.41 8.16
N SER A 239 23.62 10.80 7.99
CA SER A 239 22.81 10.31 9.10
C SER A 239 21.71 9.36 8.63
N VAL A 240 21.34 8.39 9.47
CA VAL A 240 20.13 7.57 9.32
C VAL A 240 19.12 7.99 10.38
N TYR A 241 17.86 8.16 10.02
CA TYR A 241 16.77 8.46 10.95
C TYR A 241 15.44 7.92 10.44
N PHE A 242 14.49 7.73 11.35
CA PHE A 242 13.13 7.30 11.02
C PHE A 242 12.20 8.51 10.94
N LEU A 243 11.53 8.64 9.80
CA LEU A 243 10.47 9.61 9.60
C LEU A 243 9.21 9.10 10.29
N HIS A 244 8.62 9.96 11.12
CA HIS A 244 7.38 9.68 11.86
C HIS A 244 6.20 10.57 11.45
N ASP A 245 6.33 11.28 10.33
CA ASP A 245 5.33 12.23 9.86
C ASP A 245 4.53 11.68 8.67
N SER A 246 3.37 12.28 8.39
CA SER A 246 2.48 11.88 7.31
C SER A 246 3.22 11.92 5.98
N ILE A 247 3.35 10.75 5.35
CA ILE A 247 3.98 10.64 4.04
C ILE A 247 2.95 10.74 2.92
N GLY A 248 3.33 11.42 1.84
CA GLY A 248 2.60 11.41 0.58
C GLY A 248 2.78 10.07 -0.13
N TRP A 249 1.67 9.48 -0.55
CA TRP A 249 1.66 8.27 -1.38
C TRP A 249 2.09 8.58 -2.84
N PRO A 250 2.75 7.63 -3.55
CA PRO A 250 3.21 6.31 -3.12
C PRO A 250 4.45 6.38 -2.22
N LEU A 251 4.65 5.35 -1.38
CA LEU A 251 5.88 5.24 -0.58
C LEU A 251 7.00 4.75 -1.50
N GLN A 252 8.13 5.46 -1.51
CA GLN A 252 9.30 5.07 -2.31
C GLN A 252 10.54 5.07 -1.43
N PHE A 253 11.23 3.92 -1.40
CA PHE A 253 12.57 3.77 -0.85
C PHE A 253 13.57 3.86 -2.02
N PRO A 254 14.32 4.98 -2.14
CA PRO A 254 15.20 5.20 -3.27
C PRO A 254 16.16 4.04 -3.51
N PRO A 255 16.49 3.67 -4.77
CA PRO A 255 17.40 2.55 -5.05
C PRO A 255 18.75 2.65 -4.34
N ILE A 256 19.26 3.87 -4.15
CA ILE A 256 20.52 4.12 -3.43
C ILE A 256 20.45 3.69 -1.95
N PHE A 257 19.26 3.64 -1.33
CA PHE A 257 19.14 3.16 0.04
C PHE A 257 19.48 1.67 0.15
N TYR A 258 19.33 0.87 -0.91
CA TYR A 258 19.83 -0.50 -0.90
C TYR A 258 21.35 -0.53 -0.74
N ASP A 259 22.05 0.35 -1.45
CA ASP A 259 23.50 0.49 -1.39
C ASP A 259 23.99 1.14 -0.09
N LEU A 260 23.15 1.87 0.64
CA LEU A 260 23.53 2.53 1.90
C LEU A 260 23.12 1.72 3.13
N ILE A 261 21.85 1.30 3.21
CA ILE A 261 21.22 0.71 4.39
C ILE A 261 20.53 -0.63 4.09
N GLY A 262 20.67 -1.17 2.87
CA GLY A 262 20.14 -2.50 2.55
C GLY A 262 18.64 -2.56 2.30
N ILE A 263 17.92 -1.45 2.21
CA ILE A 263 16.50 -1.45 1.85
C ILE A 263 16.23 -0.54 0.64
N SER A 264 15.49 -1.03 -0.34
CA SER A 264 14.90 -0.21 -1.40
C SER A 264 13.60 -0.84 -1.88
N GLY A 265 12.82 -0.09 -2.66
CA GLY A 265 11.52 -0.57 -3.11
C GLY A 265 10.46 0.50 -3.12
N ASP A 266 9.22 0.08 -3.22
CA ASP A 266 8.06 0.95 -3.27
C ASP A 266 6.80 0.23 -2.80
N ILE A 267 5.87 1.03 -2.26
CA ILE A 267 4.55 0.61 -1.83
C ILE A 267 3.55 1.55 -2.51
N SER A 268 2.64 0.98 -3.29
CA SER A 268 1.73 1.74 -4.15
C SER A 268 0.30 1.17 -4.16
N ILE A 269 -0.63 1.93 -4.72
CA ILE A 269 -1.97 1.41 -5.05
C ILE A 269 -1.89 0.53 -6.28
N PRO A 270 -2.81 -0.44 -6.42
CA PRO A 270 -3.15 -0.97 -7.73
C PRO A 270 -3.44 0.19 -8.71
N ASP A 271 -2.54 0.41 -9.66
CA ASP A 271 -2.65 1.39 -10.73
C ASP A 271 -3.72 0.92 -11.72
N ILE A 272 -4.92 1.49 -11.60
CA ILE A 272 -6.05 1.14 -12.48
C ILE A 272 -5.98 1.83 -13.85
N GLN A 273 -4.98 2.68 -14.09
CA GLN A 273 -4.94 3.54 -15.27
C GLN A 273 -4.42 2.82 -16.51
N ASN A 274 -3.59 1.78 -16.35
CA ASN A 274 -2.90 1.10 -17.46
C ASN A 274 -3.61 -0.19 -17.95
N TYR A 275 -4.87 -0.41 -17.56
CA TYR A 275 -5.57 -1.67 -17.81
C TYR A 275 -6.41 -1.71 -19.09
N THR A 276 -6.65 -2.93 -19.59
CA THR A 276 -7.58 -3.17 -20.69
C THR A 276 -9.01 -2.97 -20.17
N LYS A 277 -9.70 -1.97 -20.71
CA LYS A 277 -11.11 -1.69 -20.42
C LYS A 277 -11.98 -2.30 -21.53
N TRP A 278 -13.01 -3.05 -21.18
CA TRP A 278 -14.07 -3.42 -22.13
C TRP A 278 -15.43 -3.48 -21.47
N ILE A 279 -16.45 -3.49 -22.33
CA ILE A 279 -17.84 -3.55 -21.92
C ILE A 279 -18.47 -4.75 -22.59
N GLU A 280 -19.08 -5.58 -21.76
CA GLU A 280 -19.87 -6.72 -22.24
C GLU A 280 -21.29 -6.29 -22.58
N ASN A 281 -22.03 -7.18 -23.23
CA ASN A 281 -23.43 -6.96 -23.64
C ASN A 281 -24.37 -6.60 -22.47
N GLU A 282 -23.95 -6.84 -21.23
CA GLU A 282 -24.66 -6.49 -20.00
C GLU A 282 -24.43 -5.03 -19.56
N GLN A 283 -23.73 -4.21 -20.36
CA GLN A 283 -23.40 -2.81 -20.07
C GLN A 283 -22.57 -2.65 -18.78
N ARG A 284 -21.78 -3.66 -18.42
CA ARG A 284 -20.85 -3.64 -17.28
C ARG A 284 -19.45 -3.34 -17.77
N LEU A 285 -18.78 -2.40 -17.10
CA LEU A 285 -17.37 -2.13 -17.31
C LEU A 285 -16.53 -3.15 -16.56
N TYR A 286 -15.67 -3.85 -17.29
CA TYR A 286 -14.64 -4.70 -16.73
C TYR A 286 -13.28 -4.05 -16.92
N THR A 287 -12.50 -4.07 -15.85
CA THR A 287 -11.10 -3.70 -15.85
C THR A 287 -10.32 -4.82 -15.16
N TRP A 288 -9.17 -5.17 -15.71
CA TRP A 288 -8.23 -6.08 -15.08
C TRP A 288 -6.83 -5.62 -15.41
N GLY A 289 -5.94 -5.82 -14.45
CA GLY A 289 -4.56 -6.08 -14.76
C GLY A 289 -3.83 -6.59 -13.55
N ASN A 290 -2.53 -6.69 -13.74
CA ASN A 290 -1.61 -7.22 -12.76
C ASN A 290 -0.75 -6.06 -12.32
N ASP A 291 -0.89 -5.66 -11.06
CA ASP A 291 -0.05 -4.63 -10.48
C ASP A 291 0.51 -5.09 -9.14
N GLU A 292 1.81 -4.86 -8.99
CA GLU A 292 2.58 -5.18 -7.80
C GLU A 292 2.45 -4.00 -6.84
N TYR A 293 1.58 -4.14 -5.85
CA TYR A 293 1.31 -3.10 -4.84
C TYR A 293 2.46 -2.92 -3.83
N LEU A 294 3.43 -3.84 -3.86
CA LEU A 294 4.61 -3.83 -3.01
C LEU A 294 5.79 -4.51 -3.69
N HIS A 295 6.90 -3.79 -3.77
CA HIS A 295 8.18 -4.34 -4.14
C HIS A 295 9.23 -3.91 -3.12
N ILE A 296 9.87 -4.87 -2.45
CA ILE A 296 10.92 -4.61 -1.45
C ILE A 296 12.16 -5.44 -1.81
N ASN A 297 13.31 -4.78 -1.88
CA ASN A 297 14.62 -5.40 -1.81
C ASN A 297 15.21 -5.17 -0.42
N LEU A 298 15.49 -6.24 0.31
CA LEU A 298 16.04 -6.17 1.67
C LEU A 298 17.30 -7.04 1.80
N ASP A 299 18.39 -6.39 2.21
CA ASP A 299 19.60 -6.99 2.78
C ASP A 299 19.57 -6.78 4.30
N ILE A 300 19.11 -7.83 5.01
CA ILE A 300 18.90 -7.78 6.47
C ILE A 300 20.19 -7.51 7.22
N ILE A 301 21.32 -8.07 6.77
CA ILE A 301 22.60 -7.91 7.47
C ILE A 301 23.00 -6.44 7.44
N LYS A 302 22.93 -5.85 6.25
CA LYS A 302 23.27 -4.45 6.05
C LYS A 302 22.32 -3.49 6.77
N PHE A 303 21.05 -3.84 6.84
CA PHE A 303 20.04 -3.06 7.55
C PHE A 303 20.21 -3.11 9.07
N VAL A 304 20.72 -4.21 9.64
CA VAL A 304 20.97 -4.30 11.09
C VAL A 304 22.33 -3.69 11.48
N GLU A 305 23.26 -3.54 10.54
CA GLU A 305 24.60 -2.96 10.78
C GLU A 305 24.65 -1.42 10.84
N MET A 306 23.60 -0.72 10.41
CA MET A 306 23.54 0.75 10.40
C MET A 306 23.27 1.36 11.78
#